data_AF-A0A917BJT2-F1
#
_entry.id   AF-A0A917BJT2-F1
#
_cell.length_a   1.000
_cell.length_b   1.000
_cell.length_c   1.000
_cell.angle_alpha   90.00
_cell.angle_beta   90.00
_cell.angle_gamma   90.00
#
_symmetry.space_group_name_H-M   'P 1'
#
loop_
_entity.id
_entity.type
_entity.pdbx_description
1 polymer ?
#
loop_
_entity_poly.entity_id
_entity_poly.type
_entity_poly.pdbx_seq_one_letter_code
_entity_poly.pdbx_strand_id
1 'polypeptide(L)' 'MANPSPMGTAAETEGPFAARVLALQGVTIRPEEARALLALVTQLNTTVAKAADRSVTIDACPWSFPTLRAQIAERGEDEA' A
#
# COMPACT_ATOMS: atom_id res chain seq x y z
N MET A 1 34.02 2.05 8.33
CA MET A 1 33.57 2.49 6.99
C MET A 1 32.64 1.41 6.45
N ALA A 2 31.34 1.66 6.46
CA ALA A 2 30.36 0.71 5.91
C ALA A 2 30.30 0.91 4.40
N ASN A 3 30.50 -0.18 3.65
CA ASN A 3 30.43 -0.20 2.20
C ASN A 3 28.95 -0.20 1.78
N PRO A 4 28.43 0.77 1.02
CA PRO A 4 27.07 0.68 0.51
C PRO A 4 27.02 -0.44 -0.53
N SER A 5 26.21 -1.47 -0.27
CA SER A 5 25.92 -2.53 -1.23
C SER A 5 25.56 -1.94 -2.60
N PRO A 6 26.01 -2.54 -3.71
CA PRO A 6 25.65 -2.03 -5.02
C PRO A 6 24.13 -2.14 -5.19
N MET A 7 23.48 -1.00 -5.44
CA MET A 7 22.14 -0.99 -6.04
C MET A 7 22.26 -1.76 -7.35
N GLY A 8 21.70 -2.97 -7.38
CA GLY A 8 21.61 -3.78 -8.58
C GLY A 8 21.07 -2.95 -9.74
N THR A 9 21.70 -3.07 -10.90
CA THR A 9 21.34 -2.26 -12.07
C THR A 9 19.90 -2.57 -12.51
N ALA A 10 19.21 -1.63 -13.18
CA ALA A 10 17.82 -1.81 -13.60
C ALA A 10 17.61 -3.11 -14.42
N ALA A 11 18.59 -3.50 -15.24
CA ALA A 11 18.59 -4.76 -16.00
C ALA A 11 18.58 -6.01 -15.10
N GLU A 12 19.22 -5.94 -13.94
CA GLU A 12 19.30 -7.00 -12.94
C GLU A 12 18.00 -7.17 -12.15
N THR A 13 17.15 -6.13 -12.14
CA THR A 13 15.83 -6.12 -11.47
C THR A 13 14.70 -6.51 -12.42
N GLU A 14 14.87 -6.28 -13.72
CA GLU A 14 13.89 -6.61 -14.78
C GLU A 14 13.79 -8.12 -15.04
N GLY A 15 14.95 -8.80 -15.17
CA GLY A 15 15.03 -10.25 -15.32
C GLY A 15 14.30 -11.04 -14.23
N PRO A 16 14.51 -10.77 -12.93
CA PRO A 16 13.82 -11.47 -11.86
C PRO A 16 12.32 -11.15 -11.78
N PHE A 17 11.89 -9.95 -12.19
CA PHE A 17 10.45 -9.63 -12.21
C PHE A 17 9.71 -10.38 -13.32
N ALA A 18 10.24 -10.42 -14.53
CA ALA A 18 9.67 -11.20 -15.63
C ALA A 18 9.61 -12.71 -15.30
N ALA A 19 10.67 -13.24 -14.69
CA ALA A 19 10.70 -14.62 -14.20
C ALA A 19 9.63 -14.87 -13.13
N ARG A 20 9.37 -13.90 -12.24
CA ARG A 20 8.32 -13.99 -11.22
C ARG A 20 6.92 -14.00 -11.82
N VAL A 21 6.67 -13.18 -12.85
CA VAL A 21 5.38 -13.15 -13.56
C VAL A 21 5.13 -14.49 -14.24
N LEU A 22 6.14 -15.07 -14.91
CA LEU A 22 6.02 -16.41 -15.49
C LEU A 22 5.72 -17.48 -14.44
N ALA A 23 6.46 -17.48 -13.32
CA ALA A 23 6.29 -18.49 -12.28
C ALA A 23 4.92 -18.42 -11.58
N LEU A 24 4.36 -17.21 -11.40
CA LEU A 24 3.11 -17.02 -10.66
C LEU A 24 1.87 -17.05 -11.55
N GLN A 25 1.98 -16.57 -12.79
CA GLN A 25 0.83 -16.34 -13.67
C GLN A 25 0.89 -17.19 -14.95
N GLY A 26 2.01 -17.88 -15.22
CA GLY A 26 2.20 -18.65 -16.44
C GLY A 26 2.33 -17.77 -17.70
N VAL A 27 2.51 -16.45 -17.53
CA VAL A 27 2.57 -15.49 -18.64
C VAL A 27 4.01 -15.08 -18.90
N THR A 28 4.46 -15.23 -20.14
CA THR A 28 5.73 -14.67 -20.60
C THR A 28 5.52 -13.23 -21.05
N ILE A 29 6.32 -12.31 -20.49
CA ILE A 29 6.31 -10.89 -20.84
C ILE A 29 7.66 -10.47 -21.37
N ARG A 30 7.68 -9.47 -22.26
CA ARG A 30 8.92 -8.89 -22.78
C ARG A 30 9.60 -8.03 -21.71
N PRO A 31 10.93 -7.81 -21.78
CA PRO A 31 11.65 -7.00 -20.81
C PRO A 31 11.10 -5.57 -20.65
N GLU A 32 10.70 -4.93 -21.74
CA GLU A 32 10.10 -3.59 -21.73
C GLU A 32 8.74 -3.56 -21.04
N GLU A 33 7.93 -4.61 -21.20
CA GLU A 33 6.64 -4.78 -20.54
C GLU A 33 6.82 -5.03 -19.05
N ALA A 34 7.84 -5.81 -18.68
CA ALA A 34 8.23 -6.05 -17.29
C ALA A 34 8.60 -4.75 -16.57
N ARG A 35 9.33 -3.84 -17.26
CA ARG A 35 9.68 -2.53 -16.72
C ARG A 35 8.45 -1.65 -16.50
N ALA A 36 7.57 -1.55 -17.50
CA ALA A 36 6.35 -0.76 -17.39
C ALA A 36 5.42 -1.29 -16.28
N LEU A 37 5.28 -2.60 -16.19
CA LEU A 37 4.48 -3.27 -15.16
C LEU A 37 5.09 -3.08 -13.77
N LEU A 38 6.39 -3.19 -13.61
CA LEU A 38 7.07 -2.95 -12.33
C LEU A 38 6.85 -1.51 -11.84
N ALA A 39 6.97 -0.53 -12.75
CA ALA A 39 6.70 0.87 -12.42
C ALA A 39 5.25 1.08 -11.98
N LEU A 40 4.29 0.50 -12.72
CA LEU A 40 2.87 0.57 -12.39
C LEU A 40 2.56 -0.07 -11.03
N VAL A 41 3.06 -1.28 -10.77
CA VAL A 41 2.85 -2.00 -9.51
C VAL A 41 3.44 -1.20 -8.34
N THR A 42 4.63 -0.62 -8.52
CA THR A 42 5.27 0.20 -7.49
C THR A 42 4.44 1.45 -7.17
N GLN A 43 3.94 2.13 -8.20
CA GLN A 43 3.07 3.30 -8.03
C GLN A 43 1.76 2.94 -7.35
N LEU A 44 1.13 1.83 -7.76
CA LEU A 44 -0.13 1.36 -7.19
C LEU A 44 0.04 1.00 -5.71
N ASN A 45 1.05 0.20 -5.37
CA ASN A 45 1.33 -0.17 -3.99
C ASN A 45 1.64 1.05 -3.12
N THR A 46 2.38 2.02 -3.65
CA THR A 46 2.65 3.29 -2.95
C THR A 46 1.36 4.08 -2.71
N THR A 47 0.47 4.10 -3.68
CA THR A 47 -0.84 4.78 -3.57
C THR A 47 -1.72 4.08 -2.53
N VAL A 48 -1.79 2.76 -2.57
CA VAL A 48 -2.55 1.95 -1.61
C VAL A 48 -1.98 2.11 -0.20
N ALA A 49 -0.66 2.09 -0.02
CA ALA A 49 -0.03 2.31 1.28
C ALA A 49 -0.38 3.71 1.84
N LYS A 50 -0.29 4.76 1.04
CA LYS A 50 -0.70 6.12 1.44
C LYS A 50 -2.19 6.22 1.79
N ALA A 51 -3.04 5.48 1.09
CA ALA A 51 -4.47 5.43 1.39
C ALA A 51 -4.74 4.65 2.68
N ALA A 52 -4.03 3.55 2.91
CA ALA A 52 -4.09 2.78 4.15
C ALA A 52 -3.61 3.61 5.36
N ASP A 53 -2.53 4.38 5.23
CA ASP A 53 -2.08 5.30 6.28
C ASP A 53 -3.09 6.40 6.61
N ARG A 54 -3.97 6.73 5.65
CA ARG A 54 -5.08 7.68 5.84
C ARG A 54 -6.38 7.02 6.29
N SER A 55 -6.43 5.69 6.32
CA SER A 55 -7.62 5.00 6.78
C SER A 55 -7.79 5.27 8.27
N VAL A 56 -8.92 5.90 8.59
CA VAL A 56 -9.30 6.28 9.95
C VAL A 56 -9.46 4.97 10.73
N THR A 57 -8.78 4.84 11.87
CA THR A 57 -9.03 3.69 12.77
C THR A 57 -10.50 3.70 13.14
N ILE A 58 -11.11 2.54 13.38
CA ILE A 58 -12.55 2.46 13.72
C ILE A 58 -12.87 3.42 14.88
N ASP A 59 -11.95 3.59 15.83
CA ASP A 59 -12.09 4.52 16.95
C ASP A 59 -12.04 6.00 16.58
N ALA A 60 -11.32 6.36 15.50
CA ALA A 60 -11.23 7.73 15.01
C ALA A 60 -12.37 8.10 14.04
N CYS A 61 -13.24 7.15 13.69
CA CYS A 61 -14.39 7.43 12.84
C CYS A 61 -15.45 8.25 13.59
N PRO A 62 -16.13 9.21 12.93
CA PRO A 62 -17.18 10.01 13.58
C PRO A 62 -18.40 9.19 14.02
N TRP A 63 -18.56 7.98 13.48
CA TRP A 63 -19.59 7.01 13.83
C TRP A 63 -19.07 5.88 14.76
N SER A 64 -17.86 6.00 15.30
CA SER A 64 -17.34 5.06 16.30
C SER A 64 -18.16 5.14 17.59
N PHE A 65 -18.30 4.02 18.31
CA PHE A 65 -19.03 4.03 19.58
C PHE A 65 -18.43 5.00 20.62
N PRO A 66 -17.09 5.08 20.82
CA PRO A 66 -16.48 6.10 21.69
C PRO A 66 -16.80 7.53 21.26
N THR A 67 -16.71 7.84 19.96
CA THR A 67 -16.99 9.18 19.44
C THR A 67 -18.47 9.54 19.56
N LEU A 68 -19.38 8.62 19.26
CA LEU A 68 -20.81 8.81 19.44
C LEU A 68 -21.17 8.99 20.92
N ARG A 69 -20.57 8.22 21.83
CA ARG A 69 -20.75 8.41 23.28
C ARG A 69 -20.27 9.77 23.75
N ALA A 70 -19.11 10.24 23.28
CA ALA A 70 -18.60 11.57 23.62
C ALA A 70 -19.55 12.67 23.11
N GLN A 71 -20.07 12.55 21.89
CA GLN A 71 -21.01 13.51 21.31
C GLN A 71 -22.37 13.55 22.05
N ILE A 72 -22.89 12.41 22.49
CA ILE A 72 -24.12 12.34 23.29
C ILE A 72 -23.90 12.98 24.66
N ALA A 73 -22.77 12.68 25.32
CA ALA A 73 -22.42 13.29 26.60
C ALA A 73 -22.24 14.81 26.49
N GLU A 74 -21.63 15.32 25.42
CA GLU A 74 -21.51 16.77 25.17
C GLU A 74 -22.86 17.45 24.91
N ARG A 75 -23.85 16.74 24.36
CA ARG A 75 -25.21 17.26 24.16
C ARG A 75 -26.04 17.32 25.43
N GLY A 76 -25.62 16.67 26.51
CA GLY A 76 -26.37 16.61 27.77
C GLY A 76 -27.68 15.82 27.66
N GLU A 77 -27.75 14.89 26.70
CA GLU A 77 -28.86 13.94 26.58
C GLU A 77 -28.63 12.80 27.58
N ASP A 78 -28.78 13.11 28.87
CA ASP A 78 -28.94 12.08 29.89
C ASP A 78 -30.28 11.37 29.65
N GLU A 79 -30.25 10.04 29.58
CA GLU A 79 -31.40 9.18 29.28
C GLU A 79 -32.71 9.68 29.93
N ALA A 80 -33.67 10.05 29.08
CA ALA A 80 -35.06 10.31 29.44
C ALA A 80 -35.91 9.05 29.26
#